data_AF-A0A0F9GUW8-F1
#
_entry.id   AF-A0A0F9GUW8-F1
#
_cell.length_a   1.000
_cell.length_b   1.000
_cell.length_c   1.000
_cell.angle_alpha   90.00
_cell.angle_beta   90.00
_cell.angle_gamma   90.00
#
_symmetry.space_group_name_H-M   'P 1'
#
loop_
_entity.id
_entity.type
_entity.pdbx_description
1 polymer ?
#
loop_
_entity_poly.entity_id
_entity_poly.type
_entity_poly.pdbx_seq_one_letter_code
_entity_poly.pdbx_strand_id
1 'polypeptide(L)'
;MGSTTTDRLAGVTAGLASKAPVRVATTANITLSGEQTIDGVAGAADDRILVKNQTDGTENGIYDMKSGAWVRSLDFDGTRDVVSGTFVVVISGGTNASSAWRISTADPITIGTTSIAFALMSVASVSAFMLTVLDDANAAAARTTLGAGTGSLDDLVDDLTPQLGGPLDTNSKLIQFSEGAAIASASSCDIWAGDDGNTVHITGTTNIDDFATAPRAGAYMWVIFDGALDVVDSATITVDGNANYATAANDMGLVYAETTTTFLFKPFPNGDRRRVDTTGAATNAAQPAFRVTNVIVSNVTGDGTDYTIVFATEVFDQNADFDGVSTFTAPVTGRYLLTAVVGIGGITAATDSLQLSIVTSNDTYVNPRNQTNMTVTDYGMAISMVADMDASDTATVHLNNTGEASAVHDVGTGQAHFSGALLA
;
A
#
# COMPACT_ATOMS: atom_id res chain seq x y z
N MET A 1 -65.12 -11.45 -28.12
CA MET A 1 -66.18 -12.31 -27.56
C MET A 1 -67.51 -11.83 -28.11
N GLY A 2 -68.13 -12.56 -29.03
CA GLY A 2 -69.51 -12.27 -29.45
C GLY A 2 -70.49 -12.88 -28.45
N SER A 3 -71.55 -12.15 -28.10
CA SER A 3 -72.66 -12.72 -27.33
C SER A 3 -73.45 -13.67 -28.23
N THR A 4 -73.20 -14.98 -28.10
CA THR A 4 -74.02 -16.00 -28.76
C THR A 4 -75.05 -16.50 -27.78
N THR A 5 -76.21 -15.85 -27.72
CA THR A 5 -77.43 -16.56 -27.29
C THR A 5 -77.98 -17.29 -28.49
N THR A 6 -77.71 -18.60 -28.57
CA THR A 6 -78.30 -19.48 -29.59
C THR A 6 -79.76 -19.74 -29.23
N ASP A 7 -80.69 -19.20 -30.01
CA ASP A 7 -82.04 -19.77 -30.16
C ASP A 7 -82.10 -20.48 -31.52
N ARG A 8 -82.57 -21.73 -31.53
CA ARG A 8 -82.62 -22.60 -32.71
C ARG A 8 -83.63 -22.14 -33.77
N LEU A 9 -84.45 -21.11 -33.50
CA LEU A 9 -85.49 -20.62 -34.43
C LEU A 9 -85.31 -19.15 -34.86
N ALA A 10 -84.30 -18.41 -34.37
CA ALA A 10 -84.24 -16.94 -34.52
C ALA A 10 -83.05 -16.35 -35.29
N GLY A 11 -82.33 -17.15 -36.09
CA GLY A 11 -81.22 -16.63 -36.93
C GLY A 11 -80.04 -16.09 -36.13
N VAL A 12 -78.86 -16.03 -36.75
CA VAL A 12 -77.68 -15.46 -36.10
C VAL A 12 -77.87 -13.93 -36.02
N THR A 13 -78.00 -13.37 -34.82
CA THR A 13 -77.78 -11.93 -34.61
C THR A 13 -76.33 -11.76 -34.18
N ALA A 14 -75.40 -11.91 -35.11
CA ALA A 14 -73.98 -11.76 -34.84
C ALA A 14 -73.60 -10.27 -34.86
N GLY A 15 -73.73 -9.59 -33.73
CA GLY A 15 -72.91 -8.42 -33.47
C GLY A 15 -71.53 -8.90 -33.03
N LEU A 16 -70.51 -8.75 -33.88
CA LEU A 16 -69.14 -8.90 -33.41
C LEU A 16 -68.88 -7.77 -32.39
N ALA A 17 -68.28 -8.09 -31.25
CA ALA A 17 -67.83 -7.10 -30.26
C ALA A 17 -66.59 -6.31 -30.74
N SER A 18 -66.58 -5.96 -32.02
CA SER A 18 -65.58 -5.19 -32.75
C SER A 18 -66.33 -4.13 -33.55
N LYS A 19 -65.97 -2.87 -33.38
CA LYS A 19 -66.62 -1.73 -34.05
C LYS A 19 -65.84 -1.30 -35.28
N ALA A 20 -66.54 -0.64 -36.20
CA ALA A 20 -65.88 -0.03 -37.35
C ALA A 20 -64.83 0.99 -36.85
N PRO A 21 -63.65 1.08 -37.51
CA PRO A 21 -62.60 1.97 -37.07
C PRO A 21 -63.09 3.43 -36.93
N VAL A 22 -62.49 4.13 -35.98
CA VAL A 22 -62.70 5.57 -35.79
C VAL A 22 -61.52 6.32 -36.38
N ARG A 23 -61.78 7.52 -36.90
CA ARG A 23 -60.74 8.36 -37.47
C ARG A 23 -59.78 8.85 -36.40
N VAL A 24 -60.32 9.30 -35.25
CA VAL A 24 -59.51 9.82 -34.14
C VAL A 24 -60.20 9.56 -32.79
N ALA A 25 -59.44 9.58 -31.71
CA ALA A 25 -59.94 9.46 -30.35
C ALA A 25 -59.65 10.73 -29.55
N THR A 26 -60.53 11.07 -28.61
CA THR A 26 -60.32 12.24 -27.76
C THR A 26 -59.08 12.07 -26.87
N THR A 27 -58.46 13.19 -26.49
CA THR A 27 -57.39 13.27 -25.48
C THR A 27 -57.80 14.03 -24.22
N ALA A 28 -58.96 14.70 -24.26
CA ALA A 28 -59.56 15.48 -23.18
C ALA A 28 -61.09 15.51 -23.34
N ASN A 29 -61.75 16.18 -22.39
CA ASN A 29 -63.18 16.48 -22.45
C ASN A 29 -63.48 17.43 -23.63
N ILE A 30 -64.53 17.16 -24.40
CA ILE A 30 -64.91 17.97 -25.58
C ILE A 30 -66.41 18.27 -25.56
N THR A 31 -66.85 19.30 -26.29
CA THR A 31 -68.27 19.51 -26.58
C THR A 31 -68.69 18.60 -27.72
N LEU A 32 -69.80 17.85 -27.60
CA LEU A 32 -70.29 16.95 -28.65
C LEU A 32 -71.10 17.68 -29.73
N SER A 33 -70.52 18.72 -30.32
CA SER A 33 -71.14 19.52 -31.37
C SER A 33 -70.10 20.22 -32.25
N GLY A 34 -70.43 20.43 -33.52
CA GLY A 34 -69.57 21.14 -34.48
C GLY A 34 -68.39 20.30 -34.96
N GLU A 35 -67.87 20.62 -36.14
CA GLU A 35 -66.63 20.01 -36.63
C GLU A 35 -65.45 20.51 -35.80
N GLN A 36 -64.57 19.60 -35.36
CA GLN A 36 -63.51 19.91 -34.40
C GLN A 36 -62.18 19.27 -34.79
N THR A 37 -61.08 19.91 -34.40
CA THR A 37 -59.75 19.31 -34.41
C THR A 37 -59.53 18.53 -33.12
N ILE A 38 -59.35 17.21 -33.21
CA ILE A 38 -59.15 16.31 -32.08
C ILE A 38 -57.82 15.60 -32.27
N ASP A 39 -57.00 15.53 -31.21
CA ASP A 39 -55.68 14.87 -31.22
C ASP A 39 -54.82 15.31 -32.43
N GLY A 40 -54.89 16.60 -32.80
CA GLY A 40 -54.16 17.18 -33.94
C GLY A 40 -54.77 16.93 -35.32
N VAL A 41 -55.89 16.22 -35.43
CA VAL A 41 -56.56 15.91 -36.70
C VAL A 41 -57.84 16.73 -36.86
N ALA A 42 -57.93 17.55 -37.91
CA ALA A 42 -59.16 18.29 -38.25
C ALA A 42 -60.23 17.31 -38.74
N GLY A 43 -61.32 17.17 -37.98
CA GLY A 43 -62.47 16.34 -38.32
C GLY A 43 -63.43 17.03 -39.29
N ALA A 44 -64.19 16.23 -40.02
CA ALA A 44 -65.29 16.66 -40.90
C ALA A 44 -66.60 15.99 -40.49
N ALA A 45 -67.73 16.50 -40.97
CA ALA A 45 -69.02 15.82 -40.81
C ALA A 45 -68.94 14.36 -41.26
N ASP A 46 -69.59 13.48 -40.49
CA ASP A 46 -69.63 12.03 -40.63
C ASP A 46 -68.34 11.27 -40.29
N ASP A 47 -67.27 11.96 -39.85
CA ASP A 47 -66.11 11.29 -39.28
C ASP A 47 -66.48 10.59 -37.97
N ARG A 48 -66.10 9.31 -37.84
CA ARG A 48 -66.30 8.52 -36.63
C ARG A 48 -65.23 8.85 -35.59
N ILE A 49 -65.63 9.24 -34.40
CA ILE A 49 -64.76 9.68 -33.31
C ILE A 49 -64.97 8.79 -32.10
N LEU A 50 -63.88 8.26 -31.54
CA LEU A 50 -63.93 7.62 -30.22
C LEU A 50 -63.87 8.71 -29.14
N VAL A 51 -64.99 8.94 -28.49
CA VAL A 51 -65.11 9.83 -27.34
C VAL A 51 -64.89 9.00 -26.08
N LYS A 52 -63.70 9.11 -25.49
CA LYS A 52 -63.30 8.28 -24.33
C LYS A 52 -62.93 9.07 -23.06
N ASN A 53 -62.91 10.41 -23.13
CA ASN A 53 -62.49 11.27 -22.00
C ASN A 53 -63.52 12.35 -21.67
N GLN A 54 -64.82 12.07 -21.80
CA GLN A 54 -65.84 12.94 -21.21
C GLN A 54 -65.76 12.91 -19.69
N THR A 55 -66.11 14.04 -19.08
CA THR A 55 -66.24 14.16 -17.62
C THR A 55 -67.43 13.34 -17.12
N ASP A 56 -68.54 13.38 -17.86
CA ASP A 56 -69.63 12.42 -17.69
C ASP A 56 -69.35 11.17 -18.54
N GLY A 57 -68.95 10.08 -17.87
CA GLY A 57 -68.64 8.84 -18.56
C GLY A 57 -69.82 8.19 -19.28
N THR A 58 -71.07 8.60 -19.03
CA THR A 58 -72.24 8.13 -19.80
C THR A 58 -72.23 8.69 -21.23
N GLU A 59 -71.56 9.82 -21.46
CA GLU A 59 -71.38 10.43 -22.77
C GLU A 59 -70.23 9.82 -23.58
N ASN A 60 -69.38 8.99 -22.97
CA ASN A 60 -68.36 8.25 -23.71
C ASN A 60 -68.98 7.25 -24.70
N GLY A 61 -68.35 7.10 -25.85
CA GLY A 61 -68.81 6.21 -26.90
C GLY A 61 -68.20 6.53 -28.27
N ILE A 62 -68.80 5.97 -29.32
CA ILE A 62 -68.43 6.30 -30.70
C ILE A 62 -69.48 7.23 -31.28
N TYR A 63 -69.04 8.36 -31.82
CA TYR A 63 -69.92 9.39 -32.38
C TYR A 63 -69.55 9.68 -33.82
N ASP A 64 -70.56 9.99 -34.62
CA ASP A 64 -70.38 10.60 -35.93
C ASP A 64 -70.35 12.12 -35.73
N MET A 65 -69.23 12.76 -36.08
CA MET A 65 -69.05 14.20 -36.02
C MET A 65 -70.07 14.89 -36.92
N LYS A 66 -70.66 16.01 -36.48
CA LYS A 66 -71.63 16.79 -37.25
C LYS A 66 -71.34 18.28 -37.11
N SER A 67 -71.81 19.08 -38.07
CA SER A 67 -71.81 20.55 -37.95
C SER A 67 -72.73 21.05 -36.81
N GLY A 68 -73.76 20.27 -36.45
CA GLY A 68 -74.63 20.49 -35.30
C GLY A 68 -74.26 19.60 -34.12
N ALA A 69 -75.25 19.16 -33.32
CA ALA A 69 -75.03 18.17 -32.28
C ALA A 69 -74.57 16.84 -32.90
N TRP A 70 -73.56 16.23 -32.30
CA TRP A 70 -73.07 14.92 -32.74
C TRP A 70 -74.07 13.84 -32.38
N VAL A 71 -74.07 12.77 -33.15
CA VAL A 71 -74.95 11.62 -32.93
C VAL A 71 -74.06 10.42 -32.62
N ARG A 72 -74.49 9.55 -31.70
CA ARG A 72 -73.79 8.27 -31.51
C ARG A 72 -73.86 7.49 -32.82
N SER A 73 -72.76 6.85 -33.20
CA SER A 73 -72.74 6.03 -34.40
C SER A 73 -73.72 4.86 -34.27
N LEU A 74 -74.29 4.40 -35.39
CA LEU A 74 -75.33 3.35 -35.45
C LEU A 74 -74.91 1.99 -34.86
N ASP A 75 -73.62 1.76 -34.65
CA ASP A 75 -73.09 0.56 -34.00
C ASP A 75 -72.72 0.81 -32.53
N PHE A 76 -73.11 1.94 -31.96
CA PHE A 76 -72.90 2.35 -30.57
C PHE A 76 -74.12 3.12 -30.02
N ASP A 77 -75.34 2.86 -30.51
CA ASP A 77 -76.55 3.60 -30.10
C ASP A 77 -77.61 2.72 -29.44
N GLY A 78 -77.51 1.39 -29.58
CA GLY A 78 -78.43 0.40 -29.04
C GLY A 78 -77.94 -0.34 -27.79
N THR A 79 -78.89 -0.83 -26.99
CA THR A 79 -78.65 -1.58 -25.73
C THR A 79 -77.92 -2.91 -25.91
N ARG A 80 -77.82 -3.42 -27.15
CA ARG A 80 -77.18 -4.72 -27.47
C ARG A 80 -75.90 -4.56 -28.29
N ASP A 81 -75.49 -3.33 -28.56
CA ASP A 81 -74.35 -3.07 -29.44
C ASP A 81 -73.03 -3.27 -28.72
N VAL A 82 -73.00 -3.03 -27.41
CA VAL A 82 -71.79 -3.04 -26.61
C VAL A 82 -71.93 -4.00 -25.44
N VAL A 83 -70.85 -4.71 -25.18
CA VAL A 83 -70.60 -5.51 -23.98
C VAL A 83 -69.20 -5.22 -23.47
N SER A 84 -68.90 -5.62 -22.25
CA SER A 84 -67.54 -5.56 -21.71
C SER A 84 -66.54 -6.22 -22.67
N GLY A 85 -65.44 -5.54 -22.97
CA GLY A 85 -64.42 -5.99 -23.92
C GLY A 85 -64.71 -5.67 -25.40
N THR A 86 -65.84 -5.02 -25.74
CA THR A 86 -66.07 -4.50 -27.10
C THR A 86 -64.95 -3.55 -27.48
N PHE A 87 -64.36 -3.71 -28.68
CA PHE A 87 -63.18 -2.93 -29.06
C PHE A 87 -63.34 -2.15 -30.36
N VAL A 88 -62.49 -1.13 -30.52
CA VAL A 88 -62.43 -0.25 -31.69
C VAL A 88 -60.98 0.16 -31.96
N VAL A 89 -60.62 0.32 -33.23
CA VAL A 89 -59.29 0.77 -33.67
C VAL A 89 -59.34 2.25 -34.03
N VAL A 90 -58.30 2.99 -33.65
CA VAL A 90 -58.11 4.42 -33.93
C VAL A 90 -57.08 4.58 -35.05
N ILE A 91 -57.47 5.24 -36.14
CA ILE A 91 -56.65 5.32 -37.36
C ILE A 91 -55.63 6.47 -37.35
N SER A 92 -55.98 7.62 -36.78
CA SER A 92 -55.16 8.83 -36.84
C SER A 92 -55.18 9.61 -35.51
N GLY A 93 -54.23 10.54 -35.34
CA GLY A 93 -54.03 11.31 -34.10
C GLY A 93 -52.55 11.49 -33.78
N GLY A 94 -52.20 12.47 -32.95
CA GLY A 94 -50.85 12.62 -32.42
C GLY A 94 -50.56 11.62 -31.29
N THR A 95 -51.54 11.37 -30.43
CA THR A 95 -51.39 10.57 -29.20
C THR A 95 -51.96 9.17 -29.36
N ASN A 96 -53.13 9.04 -30.00
CA ASN A 96 -53.89 7.79 -30.03
C ASN A 96 -53.88 7.09 -31.40
N ALA A 97 -53.11 7.54 -32.39
CA ALA A 97 -53.02 6.86 -33.69
C ALA A 97 -52.55 5.41 -33.54
N SER A 98 -53.01 4.55 -34.46
CA SER A 98 -52.60 3.13 -34.53
C SER A 98 -52.82 2.35 -33.23
N SER A 99 -53.80 2.75 -32.41
CA SER A 99 -54.13 2.11 -31.14
C SER A 99 -55.48 1.37 -31.22
N ALA A 100 -55.66 0.37 -30.35
CA ALA A 100 -56.94 -0.32 -30.18
C ALA A 100 -57.43 -0.14 -28.73
N TRP A 101 -58.69 0.24 -28.56
CA TRP A 101 -59.31 0.47 -27.27
C TRP A 101 -60.43 -0.53 -27.05
N ARG A 102 -60.57 -1.04 -25.83
CA ARG A 102 -61.68 -1.91 -25.42
C ARG A 102 -62.47 -1.26 -24.29
N ILE A 103 -63.76 -1.55 -24.23
CA ILE A 103 -64.60 -1.21 -23.08
C ILE A 103 -64.12 -2.03 -21.87
N SER A 104 -63.80 -1.35 -20.78
CA SER A 104 -63.43 -1.96 -19.50
C SER A 104 -64.55 -1.94 -18.46
N THR A 105 -65.65 -1.22 -18.72
CA THR A 105 -66.87 -1.28 -17.90
C THR A 105 -67.43 -2.71 -17.89
N ALA A 106 -67.86 -3.19 -16.72
CA ALA A 106 -68.49 -4.50 -16.57
C ALA A 106 -69.94 -4.48 -17.09
N ASP A 107 -70.41 -5.61 -17.64
CA ASP A 107 -71.81 -5.78 -18.04
C ASP A 107 -72.74 -5.82 -16.80
N PRO A 108 -74.02 -5.38 -16.91
CA PRO A 108 -74.69 -4.91 -18.13
C PRO A 108 -74.42 -3.42 -18.45
N ILE A 109 -74.26 -3.11 -19.73
CA ILE A 109 -74.06 -1.74 -20.22
C ILE A 109 -75.32 -1.26 -20.94
N THR A 110 -75.89 -0.13 -20.49
CA THR A 110 -76.99 0.56 -21.18
C THR A 110 -76.50 1.92 -21.68
N ILE A 111 -76.55 2.13 -22.99
CA ILE A 111 -76.11 3.38 -23.63
C ILE A 111 -76.90 4.58 -23.10
N GLY A 112 -76.20 5.65 -22.72
CA GLY A 112 -76.79 6.88 -22.20
C GLY A 112 -77.13 6.86 -20.70
N THR A 113 -76.91 5.74 -20.00
CA THR A 113 -77.13 5.67 -18.53
C THR A 113 -75.96 5.05 -17.78
N THR A 114 -75.30 4.03 -18.34
CA THR A 114 -74.10 3.43 -17.76
C THR A 114 -72.87 4.29 -18.11
N SER A 115 -72.01 4.56 -17.13
CA SER A 115 -70.72 5.20 -17.38
C SER A 115 -69.77 4.24 -18.11
N ILE A 116 -69.33 4.61 -19.31
CA ILE A 116 -68.51 3.78 -20.19
C ILE A 116 -67.03 4.19 -20.06
N ALA A 117 -66.19 3.26 -19.62
CA ALA A 117 -64.75 3.41 -19.54
C ALA A 117 -64.08 2.61 -20.67
N PHE A 118 -63.08 3.21 -21.32
CA PHE A 118 -62.24 2.56 -22.31
C PHE A 118 -60.82 2.37 -21.75
N ALA A 119 -60.24 1.20 -22.04
CA ALA A 119 -58.85 0.88 -21.73
C ALA A 119 -58.10 0.50 -23.01
N LEU A 120 -56.81 0.83 -23.09
CA LEU A 120 -55.94 0.43 -24.19
C LEU A 120 -55.83 -1.10 -24.23
N MET A 121 -55.95 -1.68 -25.43
CA MET A 121 -55.72 -3.09 -25.66
C MET A 121 -54.22 -3.34 -25.87
N SER A 122 -53.58 -4.04 -24.93
CA SER A 122 -52.21 -4.54 -25.08
C SER A 122 -52.23 -6.01 -25.52
N VAL A 123 -51.44 -6.34 -26.54
CA VAL A 123 -51.25 -7.71 -27.06
C VAL A 123 -49.89 -8.30 -26.66
N ALA A 124 -49.11 -7.59 -25.84
CA ALA A 124 -47.81 -8.05 -25.39
C ALA A 124 -47.96 -9.02 -24.21
N SER A 125 -47.71 -10.31 -24.44
CA SER A 125 -47.47 -11.30 -23.38
C SER A 125 -46.05 -11.15 -22.84
N VAL A 126 -45.80 -10.06 -22.11
CA VAL A 126 -44.52 -9.80 -21.45
C VAL A 126 -44.73 -9.72 -19.95
N SER A 127 -43.67 -9.89 -19.16
CA SER A 127 -43.76 -9.75 -17.71
C SER A 127 -44.17 -8.32 -17.33
N ALA A 128 -44.74 -8.14 -16.14
CA ALA A 128 -45.08 -6.80 -15.62
C ALA A 128 -43.86 -5.86 -15.62
N PHE A 129 -42.66 -6.41 -15.42
CA PHE A 129 -41.40 -5.67 -15.54
C PHE A 129 -41.16 -5.14 -16.96
N MET A 130 -41.31 -5.98 -17.98
CA MET A 130 -41.11 -5.55 -19.36
C MET A 130 -42.16 -4.52 -19.81
N LEU A 131 -43.37 -4.53 -19.25
CA LEU A 131 -44.36 -3.47 -19.52
C LEU A 131 -43.85 -2.08 -19.12
N THR A 132 -43.09 -1.97 -18.02
CA THR A 132 -42.48 -0.70 -17.57
C THR A 132 -41.29 -0.24 -18.40
N VAL A 133 -40.82 -1.06 -19.34
CA VAL A 133 -39.76 -0.68 -20.29
C VAL A 133 -40.37 -0.39 -21.66
N LEU A 134 -41.52 -1.00 -21.97
CA LEU A 134 -42.24 -0.77 -23.22
C LEU A 134 -43.11 0.50 -23.18
N ASP A 135 -43.47 1.02 -22.00
CA ASP A 135 -44.17 2.30 -21.85
C ASP A 135 -43.23 3.52 -21.99
N ASP A 136 -41.92 3.29 -22.00
CA ASP A 136 -40.91 4.33 -22.17
C ASP A 136 -40.85 4.87 -23.61
N ALA A 137 -40.95 6.19 -23.74
CA ALA A 137 -41.09 6.87 -25.03
C ALA A 137 -39.82 6.82 -25.92
N ASN A 138 -38.65 6.49 -25.35
CA ASN A 138 -37.39 6.39 -26.08
C ASN A 138 -36.34 5.58 -25.30
N ALA A 139 -35.21 5.30 -25.95
CA ALA A 139 -34.11 4.54 -25.35
C ALA A 139 -33.51 5.20 -24.09
N ALA A 140 -33.63 6.51 -23.89
CA ALA A 140 -33.14 7.17 -22.68
C ALA A 140 -34.07 6.91 -21.49
N ALA A 141 -35.39 7.00 -21.69
CA ALA A 141 -36.38 6.65 -20.69
C ALA A 141 -36.25 5.17 -20.26
N ALA A 142 -36.10 4.26 -21.23
CA ALA A 142 -35.83 2.83 -20.96
C ALA A 142 -34.59 2.60 -20.09
N ARG A 143 -33.50 3.33 -20.35
CA ARG A 143 -32.29 3.26 -19.53
C ARG A 143 -32.55 3.73 -18.10
N THR A 144 -33.25 4.86 -17.94
CA THR A 144 -33.64 5.38 -16.63
C THR A 144 -34.50 4.39 -15.84
N THR A 145 -35.51 3.76 -16.47
CA THR A 145 -36.37 2.76 -15.82
C THR A 145 -35.60 1.52 -15.38
N LEU A 146 -34.58 1.11 -16.16
CA LEU A 146 -33.68 0.02 -15.80
C LEU A 146 -32.61 0.40 -14.78
N GLY A 147 -32.51 1.67 -14.39
CA GLY A 147 -31.42 2.18 -13.56
C GLY A 147 -30.06 2.20 -14.28
N ALA A 148 -30.05 1.99 -15.60
CA ALA A 148 -28.86 2.20 -16.42
C ALA A 148 -28.77 3.72 -16.68
N GLY A 149 -27.74 4.38 -16.16
CA GLY A 149 -27.54 5.80 -16.42
C GLY A 149 -27.40 6.14 -17.90
N THR A 150 -27.24 7.43 -18.22
CA THR A 150 -26.76 7.87 -19.54
C THR A 150 -25.29 7.51 -19.77
N GLY A 151 -24.54 7.23 -18.69
CA GLY A 151 -23.28 6.52 -18.73
C GLY A 151 -23.55 5.02 -18.80
N SER A 152 -22.83 4.33 -19.66
CA SER A 152 -22.63 2.88 -19.58
C SER A 152 -22.23 2.50 -18.14
N LEU A 153 -22.17 1.21 -17.82
CA LEU A 153 -21.38 0.69 -16.69
C LEU A 153 -19.86 0.98 -16.85
N ASP A 154 -19.52 2.08 -17.52
CA ASP A 154 -18.16 2.57 -17.73
C ASP A 154 -17.55 3.07 -16.42
N ASP A 155 -18.38 3.34 -15.42
CA ASP A 155 -17.92 4.03 -14.23
C ASP A 155 -18.29 3.32 -12.92
N LEU A 156 -17.55 2.24 -12.69
CA LEU A 156 -17.20 1.76 -11.36
C LEU A 156 -15.93 2.46 -10.83
N VAL A 157 -15.51 3.58 -11.44
CA VAL A 157 -14.13 4.13 -11.40
C VAL A 157 -14.06 5.62 -11.05
N ASP A 158 -15.14 6.26 -10.64
CA ASP A 158 -15.12 7.57 -9.97
C ASP A 158 -15.62 7.44 -8.53
N ASP A 159 -15.20 6.34 -7.89
CA ASP A 159 -15.13 6.28 -6.44
C ASP A 159 -14.00 7.20 -5.96
N LEU A 160 -14.36 8.47 -5.74
CA LEU A 160 -13.50 9.50 -5.15
C LEU A 160 -13.11 9.19 -3.69
N THR A 161 -13.54 8.05 -3.14
CA THR A 161 -13.15 7.54 -1.82
C THR A 161 -12.81 6.06 -1.93
N PRO A 162 -11.62 5.62 -2.37
CA PRO A 162 -11.37 4.20 -2.68
C PRO A 162 -11.87 3.24 -1.57
N GLN A 163 -13.07 2.69 -1.75
CA GLN A 163 -13.77 1.81 -0.80
C GLN A 163 -13.58 0.35 -1.19
N LEU A 164 -12.37 0.00 -1.60
CA LEU A 164 -11.90 -1.37 -1.46
C LEU A 164 -11.61 -1.61 0.02
N GLY A 165 -12.67 -1.84 0.81
CA GLY A 165 -12.60 -2.29 2.20
C GLY A 165 -12.09 -3.73 2.38
N GLY A 166 -11.38 -4.28 1.39
CA GLY A 166 -10.75 -5.60 1.40
C GLY A 166 -9.35 -5.54 0.79
N PRO A 167 -8.50 -6.56 1.00
CA PRO A 167 -7.17 -6.61 0.39
C PRO A 167 -7.25 -6.42 -1.12
N LEU A 168 -6.46 -5.48 -1.65
CA LEU A 168 -6.28 -5.27 -3.08
C LEU A 168 -5.78 -6.58 -3.72
N ASP A 169 -6.64 -7.29 -4.45
CA ASP A 169 -6.22 -8.38 -5.32
C ASP A 169 -5.46 -7.78 -6.50
N THR A 170 -4.15 -7.96 -6.49
CA THR A 170 -3.26 -7.39 -7.51
C THR A 170 -3.25 -8.13 -8.82
N ASN A 171 -4.14 -9.10 -9.05
CA ASN A 171 -4.26 -9.83 -10.31
C ASN A 171 -2.89 -10.31 -10.83
N SER A 172 -2.10 -10.90 -9.91
CA SER A 172 -0.72 -11.35 -10.16
C SER A 172 0.34 -10.24 -10.42
N LYS A 173 0.16 -9.03 -9.90
CA LYS A 173 1.16 -7.92 -9.92
C LYS A 173 1.66 -7.55 -8.51
N LEU A 174 2.82 -6.91 -8.43
CA LEU A 174 3.39 -6.45 -7.15
C LEU A 174 2.64 -5.19 -6.68
N ILE A 175 2.28 -5.11 -5.39
CA ILE A 175 2.02 -3.79 -4.76
C ILE A 175 3.40 -3.19 -4.50
N GLN A 176 3.79 -2.22 -5.31
CA GLN A 176 5.02 -1.47 -5.09
C GLN A 176 4.75 -0.32 -4.14
N PHE A 177 5.71 0.00 -3.27
CA PHE A 177 5.70 1.30 -2.60
C PHE A 177 5.91 2.39 -3.66
N SER A 178 5.12 3.45 -3.60
CA SER A 178 5.31 4.64 -4.41
C SER A 178 6.18 5.64 -3.65
N GLU A 179 7.11 6.26 -4.36
CA GLU A 179 7.91 7.39 -3.85
C GLU A 179 7.03 8.64 -3.85
N GLY A 180 6.89 9.25 -2.68
CA GLY A 180 6.28 10.57 -2.51
C GLY A 180 7.26 11.69 -2.85
N ALA A 181 6.79 12.93 -2.83
CA ALA A 181 7.64 14.08 -3.07
C ALA A 181 8.80 14.15 -2.05
N ALA A 182 9.96 14.63 -2.50
CA ALA A 182 11.09 14.88 -1.61
C ALA A 182 10.73 15.97 -0.59
N ILE A 183 11.12 15.75 0.66
CA ILE A 183 10.81 16.61 1.81
C ILE A 183 12.11 17.25 2.28
N ALA A 184 12.10 18.56 2.51
CA ALA A 184 13.25 19.26 3.07
C ALA A 184 13.33 19.02 4.58
N SER A 185 14.51 18.69 5.08
CA SER A 185 14.75 18.44 6.49
C SER A 185 14.54 19.70 7.32
N ALA A 186 13.89 19.49 8.47
CA ALA A 186 13.57 20.50 9.46
C ALA A 186 13.57 19.87 10.86
N SER A 187 13.64 20.69 11.91
CA SER A 187 13.60 20.18 13.29
C SER A 187 12.32 19.39 13.58
N SER A 188 11.18 19.82 13.06
CA SER A 188 9.98 18.99 12.91
C SER A 188 9.78 18.74 11.41
N CYS A 189 10.20 17.56 10.96
CA CYS A 189 10.18 17.15 9.57
C CYS A 189 8.90 16.37 9.29
N ASP A 190 7.93 16.99 8.64
CA ASP A 190 6.64 16.34 8.36
C ASP A 190 6.76 15.36 7.19
N ILE A 191 7.02 14.10 7.52
CA ILE A 191 7.11 13.00 6.55
C ILE A 191 5.75 12.42 6.18
N TRP A 192 4.68 12.91 6.78
CA TRP A 192 3.30 12.45 6.58
C TRP A 192 2.48 13.43 5.74
N ALA A 193 3.08 14.55 5.35
CA ALA A 193 2.44 15.58 4.55
C ALA A 193 2.15 15.05 3.14
N GLY A 194 0.86 14.89 2.82
CA GLY A 194 0.40 14.41 1.53
C GLY A 194 0.13 12.90 1.53
N ASP A 195 -0.80 12.48 0.66
CA ASP A 195 -1.15 11.07 0.46
C ASP A 195 -0.37 10.49 -0.75
N ASP A 196 0.90 10.85 -0.91
CA ASP A 196 1.65 10.68 -2.17
C ASP A 196 2.70 9.56 -2.18
N GLY A 197 2.76 8.73 -1.14
CA GLY A 197 3.64 7.56 -1.15
C GLY A 197 3.86 6.96 0.23
N ASN A 198 4.57 5.84 0.27
CA ASN A 198 5.03 5.21 1.52
C ASN A 198 6.57 5.15 1.58
N THR A 199 7.23 5.94 0.74
CA THR A 199 8.68 6.14 0.71
C THR A 199 8.96 7.59 0.34
N VAL A 200 9.85 8.28 1.06
CA VAL A 200 10.17 9.69 0.81
C VAL A 200 11.68 9.93 0.88
N HIS A 201 12.17 10.84 0.04
CA HIS A 201 13.52 11.38 0.16
C HIS A 201 13.54 12.57 1.12
N ILE A 202 14.50 12.60 2.03
CA ILE A 202 14.78 13.71 2.93
C ILE A 202 16.00 14.45 2.40
N THR A 203 15.77 15.69 1.98
CA THR A 203 16.77 16.60 1.41
C THR A 203 17.22 17.63 2.46
N GLY A 204 18.36 18.29 2.25
CA GLY A 204 18.85 19.33 3.16
C GLY A 204 19.71 18.78 4.32
N THR A 205 20.05 19.66 5.26
CA THR A 205 21.06 19.41 6.30
C THR A 205 20.61 19.79 7.71
N THR A 206 19.33 20.10 7.90
CA THR A 206 18.79 20.44 9.22
C THR A 206 18.59 19.15 10.01
N ASN A 207 19.02 19.12 11.27
CA ASN A 207 18.76 18.00 12.17
C ASN A 207 17.26 17.84 12.41
N ILE A 208 16.82 16.59 12.57
CA ILE A 208 15.43 16.21 12.76
C ILE A 208 15.24 15.76 14.20
N ASP A 209 14.45 16.51 14.95
CA ASP A 209 14.10 16.22 16.34
C ASP A 209 12.71 15.57 16.46
N ASP A 210 11.87 15.69 15.41
CA ASP A 210 10.49 15.23 15.36
C ASP A 210 10.05 14.92 13.91
N PHE A 211 9.15 13.93 13.73
CA PHE A 211 8.57 13.56 12.43
C PHE A 211 7.14 14.10 12.23
N ALA A 212 6.76 15.18 12.92
CA ALA A 212 5.44 15.79 12.93
C ALA A 212 4.31 14.84 13.40
N THR A 213 3.07 15.04 12.95
CA THR A 213 1.92 14.25 13.41
C THR A 213 1.59 13.14 12.41
N ALA A 214 1.77 11.89 12.81
CA ALA A 214 1.37 10.74 11.99
C ALA A 214 -0.16 10.64 11.83
N PRO A 215 -0.64 10.08 10.71
CA PRO A 215 -2.07 9.93 10.44
C PRO A 215 -2.77 9.00 11.45
N ARG A 216 -2.01 8.08 12.05
CA ARG A 216 -2.47 7.13 13.08
C ARG A 216 -1.28 6.47 13.76
N ALA A 217 -1.50 5.93 14.96
CA ALA A 217 -0.58 4.96 15.55
C ALA A 217 -0.46 3.71 14.64
N GLY A 218 0.73 3.16 14.53
CA GLY A 218 1.07 2.04 13.66
C GLY A 218 1.31 2.40 12.19
N ALA A 219 1.24 3.69 11.82
CA ALA A 219 1.70 4.14 10.51
C ALA A 219 3.22 3.96 10.39
N TYR A 220 3.71 3.70 9.18
CA TYR A 220 5.14 3.62 8.90
C TYR A 220 5.49 4.31 7.59
N MET A 221 6.72 4.82 7.53
CA MET A 221 7.27 5.48 6.34
C MET A 221 8.71 5.01 6.14
N TRP A 222 9.06 4.71 4.89
CA TRP A 222 10.46 4.58 4.51
C TRP A 222 11.02 5.96 4.19
N VAL A 223 12.14 6.32 4.82
CA VAL A 223 12.85 7.56 4.54
C VAL A 223 14.21 7.24 3.93
N ILE A 224 14.64 8.06 2.98
CA ILE A 224 15.95 7.97 2.33
C ILE A 224 16.62 9.33 2.50
N PHE A 225 17.82 9.38 3.07
CA PHE A 225 18.53 10.63 3.32
C PHE A 225 19.45 10.96 2.14
N ASP A 226 19.31 12.14 1.56
CA ASP A 226 20.13 12.57 0.41
C ASP A 226 21.45 13.22 0.81
N GLY A 227 21.63 13.52 2.10
CA GLY A 227 22.79 14.22 2.62
C GLY A 227 22.99 13.96 4.11
N ALA A 228 23.94 14.69 4.69
CA ALA A 228 24.25 14.57 6.10
C ALA A 228 23.36 15.50 6.96
N LEU A 229 22.75 14.90 7.97
CA LEU A 229 22.02 15.51 9.09
C LEU A 229 21.97 14.53 10.25
N ASP A 230 21.61 14.97 11.45
CA ASP A 230 21.30 14.05 12.55
C ASP A 230 19.79 13.82 12.68
N VAL A 231 19.38 12.56 12.81
CA VAL A 231 18.11 12.21 13.44
C VAL A 231 18.36 12.11 14.93
N VAL A 232 17.76 13.00 15.71
CA VAL A 232 18.06 13.19 17.12
C VAL A 232 17.22 12.25 17.98
N ASP A 233 17.87 11.51 18.88
CA ASP A 233 17.17 10.77 19.92
C ASP A 233 16.58 11.77 20.91
N SER A 234 15.25 11.81 20.99
CA SER A 234 14.50 12.90 21.59
C SER A 234 13.28 12.39 22.38
N ALA A 235 12.48 13.31 22.93
CA ALA A 235 11.22 12.95 23.58
C ALA A 235 10.15 12.42 22.60
N THR A 236 10.29 12.71 21.30
CA THR A 236 9.35 12.31 20.24
C THR A 236 9.91 11.21 19.36
N ILE A 237 11.22 11.13 19.16
CA ILE A 237 11.88 10.08 18.38
C ILE A 237 12.75 9.24 19.30
N THR A 238 12.46 7.95 19.40
CA THR A 238 13.41 6.96 19.92
C THR A 238 14.20 6.40 18.75
N VAL A 239 15.49 6.68 18.70
CA VAL A 239 16.40 6.11 17.70
C VAL A 239 16.90 4.75 18.20
N ASP A 240 16.90 3.73 17.35
CA ASP A 240 17.42 2.40 17.71
C ASP A 240 18.88 2.52 18.18
N GLY A 241 19.16 2.14 19.43
CA GLY A 241 20.46 2.36 20.07
C GLY A 241 20.51 3.54 21.07
N ASN A 242 19.41 4.29 21.23
CA ASN A 242 19.24 5.39 22.19
C ASN A 242 20.33 6.48 22.06
N ALA A 243 20.66 6.82 20.82
CA ALA A 243 21.64 7.84 20.48
C ALA A 243 21.28 8.47 19.14
N ASN A 244 21.70 9.72 18.93
CA ASN A 244 21.51 10.40 17.65
C ASN A 244 22.12 9.58 16.52
N TYR A 245 21.41 9.52 15.38
CA TYR A 245 21.90 8.89 14.17
C TYR A 245 22.36 9.95 13.16
N ALA A 246 23.66 10.00 12.91
CA ALA A 246 24.25 10.81 11.85
C ALA A 246 24.03 10.13 10.51
N THR A 247 23.21 10.73 9.67
CA THR A 247 22.89 10.22 8.32
C THR A 247 24.00 10.56 7.33
N ALA A 248 24.11 9.74 6.30
CA ALA A 248 24.86 10.02 5.09
C ALA A 248 23.97 9.84 3.85
N ALA A 249 24.43 10.34 2.70
CA ALA A 249 23.71 10.19 1.45
C ALA A 249 23.46 8.70 1.13
N ASN A 250 22.21 8.40 0.77
CA ASN A 250 21.64 7.07 0.52
C ASN A 250 21.48 6.18 1.76
N ASP A 251 21.60 6.72 2.97
CA ASP A 251 21.12 6.01 4.14
C ASP A 251 19.61 5.87 4.06
N MET A 252 19.12 4.70 4.46
CA MET A 252 17.69 4.45 4.57
C MET A 252 17.27 4.44 6.04
N GLY A 253 15.99 4.65 6.30
CA GLY A 253 15.42 4.54 7.64
C GLY A 253 13.98 4.07 7.58
N LEU A 254 13.55 3.31 8.60
CA LEU A 254 12.13 3.06 8.83
C LEU A 254 11.68 3.92 10.00
N VAL A 255 10.70 4.77 9.76
CA VAL A 255 9.98 5.50 10.81
C VAL A 255 8.69 4.75 11.12
N TYR A 256 8.49 4.39 12.38
CA TYR A 256 7.26 3.75 12.85
C TYR A 256 6.60 4.62 13.92
N ALA A 257 5.34 4.97 13.71
CA ALA A 257 4.55 5.77 14.65
C ALA A 257 4.04 4.89 15.80
N GLU A 258 4.65 4.98 16.98
CA GLU A 258 4.12 4.29 18.18
C GLU A 258 2.82 4.94 18.65
N THR A 259 2.78 6.27 18.59
CA THR A 259 1.58 7.08 18.69
C THR A 259 1.54 8.06 17.52
N THR A 260 0.56 8.96 17.46
CA THR A 260 0.54 10.00 16.43
C THR A 260 1.66 11.03 16.59
N THR A 261 2.36 11.08 17.73
CA THR A 261 3.39 12.08 18.04
C THR A 261 4.69 11.48 18.61
N THR A 262 4.79 10.15 18.65
CA THR A 262 6.01 9.46 19.10
C THR A 262 6.39 8.37 18.12
N PHE A 263 7.68 8.25 17.85
CA PHE A 263 8.22 7.50 16.73
C PHE A 263 9.39 6.62 17.16
N LEU A 264 9.42 5.41 16.63
CA LEU A 264 10.62 4.58 16.60
C LEU A 264 11.31 4.77 15.25
N PHE A 265 12.56 5.21 15.27
CA PHE A 265 13.39 5.34 14.07
C PHE A 265 14.43 4.22 14.03
N LYS A 266 14.39 3.43 12.95
CA LYS A 266 15.36 2.36 12.70
C LYS A 266 16.25 2.72 11.50
N PRO A 267 17.50 3.12 11.71
CA PRO A 267 18.40 3.45 10.63
C PRO A 267 18.92 2.19 9.91
N PHE A 268 19.15 2.35 8.62
CA PHE A 268 19.71 1.37 7.70
C PHE A 268 20.88 2.03 6.95
N PRO A 269 22.05 2.19 7.59
CA PRO A 269 23.20 2.83 6.99
C PRO A 269 23.63 2.14 5.70
N ASN A 270 24.00 2.93 4.70
CA ASN A 270 24.60 2.44 3.46
C ASN A 270 26.03 1.94 3.69
N GLY A 271 26.76 2.58 4.62
CA GLY A 271 28.18 2.32 4.91
C GLY A 271 28.47 1.33 6.05
N ASP A 272 27.55 1.13 6.99
CA ASP A 272 27.92 0.66 8.34
C ASP A 272 27.33 -0.71 8.74
N ARG A 273 27.35 -1.68 7.82
CA ARG A 273 27.04 -3.06 8.18
C ARG A 273 28.32 -3.87 8.21
N ARG A 274 28.42 -4.71 9.25
CA ARG A 274 29.09 -6.02 9.27
C ARG A 274 28.75 -6.78 7.98
N ARG A 275 29.40 -6.43 6.87
CA ARG A 275 29.22 -7.07 5.58
C ARG A 275 29.99 -8.37 5.67
N VAL A 276 29.25 -9.46 5.56
CA VAL A 276 29.81 -10.70 5.05
C VAL A 276 30.28 -10.37 3.64
N ASP A 277 31.60 -10.31 3.44
CA ASP A 277 32.18 -10.01 2.14
C ASP A 277 31.81 -11.07 1.10
N THR A 278 32.21 -10.87 -0.16
CA THR A 278 31.94 -11.82 -1.26
C THR A 278 32.56 -13.20 -1.05
N THR A 279 33.43 -13.36 -0.04
CA THR A 279 34.05 -14.62 0.35
C THR A 279 33.40 -15.25 1.58
N GLY A 280 32.40 -14.60 2.19
CA GLY A 280 31.72 -15.10 3.39
C GLY A 280 32.31 -14.59 4.70
N ALA A 281 33.30 -13.70 4.68
CA ALA A 281 33.93 -13.18 5.90
C ALA A 281 33.21 -11.93 6.39
N ALA A 282 32.68 -11.97 7.61
CA ALA A 282 32.21 -10.77 8.30
C ALA A 282 33.41 -10.05 8.92
N THR A 283 33.98 -9.08 8.21
CA THR A 283 35.01 -8.20 8.79
C THR A 283 34.30 -7.04 9.50
N ASN A 284 34.63 -6.85 10.77
CA ASN A 284 34.24 -5.66 11.52
C ASN A 284 35.53 -4.93 11.84
N ALA A 285 35.70 -3.69 11.36
CA ALA A 285 36.88 -2.88 11.65
C ALA A 285 37.08 -2.69 13.17
N ALA A 286 36.00 -2.74 13.95
CA ALA A 286 36.04 -2.73 15.42
C ALA A 286 36.37 -4.10 16.06
N GLN A 287 36.71 -5.14 15.29
CA GLN A 287 37.20 -6.43 15.81
C GLN A 287 38.66 -6.63 15.39
N PRO A 288 39.60 -5.96 16.07
CA PRO A 288 41.02 -6.08 15.77
C PRO A 288 41.52 -7.50 16.00
N ALA A 289 42.35 -7.98 15.09
CA ALA A 289 43.17 -9.16 15.27
C ALA A 289 44.49 -9.01 14.50
N PHE A 290 45.60 -9.31 15.17
CA PHE A 290 46.93 -9.20 14.58
C PHE A 290 47.83 -10.36 15.00
N ARG A 291 48.84 -10.64 14.18
CA ARG A 291 49.98 -11.49 14.53
C ARG A 291 51.23 -10.99 13.83
N VAL A 292 52.27 -10.74 14.63
CA VAL A 292 53.55 -10.20 14.18
C VAL A 292 54.71 -11.06 14.66
N THR A 293 55.83 -10.99 13.94
CA THR A 293 57.05 -11.74 14.22
C THR A 293 58.28 -10.85 14.16
N ASN A 294 59.32 -11.21 14.92
CA ASN A 294 60.57 -10.46 14.98
C ASN A 294 61.57 -10.87 13.88
N VAL A 295 62.56 -9.99 13.69
CA VAL A 295 63.84 -10.27 13.03
C VAL A 295 64.93 -10.42 14.11
N ILE A 296 66.05 -11.12 13.84
CA ILE A 296 67.18 -11.22 14.77
C ILE A 296 67.54 -9.85 15.32
N VAL A 297 67.60 -9.77 16.65
CA VAL A 297 68.27 -8.68 17.34
C VAL A 297 69.16 -9.29 18.42
N SER A 298 70.46 -9.01 18.34
CA SER A 298 71.46 -9.59 19.22
C SER A 298 71.82 -8.66 20.37
N ASN A 299 72.20 -9.23 21.51
CA ASN A 299 72.70 -8.52 22.69
C ASN A 299 71.75 -7.38 23.13
N VAL A 300 70.46 -7.68 23.24
CA VAL A 300 69.43 -6.67 23.50
C VAL A 300 69.17 -6.41 24.98
N THR A 301 69.45 -7.40 25.82
CA THR A 301 69.32 -7.33 27.29
C THR A 301 70.28 -8.31 27.97
N GLY A 302 70.32 -8.32 29.30
CA GLY A 302 71.15 -9.21 30.11
C GLY A 302 71.56 -8.57 31.44
N ASP A 303 71.87 -7.28 31.41
CA ASP A 303 72.43 -6.46 32.49
C ASP A 303 71.39 -5.72 33.36
N GLY A 304 70.14 -6.19 33.36
CA GLY A 304 69.02 -5.48 33.98
C GLY A 304 68.33 -4.47 33.06
N THR A 305 68.86 -4.23 31.85
CA THR A 305 68.22 -3.33 30.87
C THR A 305 66.93 -3.95 30.34
N ASP A 306 65.84 -3.21 30.45
CA ASP A 306 64.55 -3.60 29.88
C ASP A 306 64.55 -3.34 28.35
N TYR A 307 64.18 -4.35 27.57
CA TYR A 307 64.18 -4.28 26.12
C TYR A 307 62.76 -4.49 25.54
N THR A 308 62.24 -3.48 24.85
CA THR A 308 61.01 -3.62 24.04
C THR A 308 61.31 -4.39 22.78
N ILE A 309 60.63 -5.51 22.58
CA ILE A 309 60.85 -6.37 21.42
C ILE A 309 60.25 -5.74 20.17
N VAL A 310 61.06 -5.69 19.11
CA VAL A 310 60.66 -5.21 17.79
C VAL A 310 60.15 -6.37 16.93
N PHE A 311 58.93 -6.24 16.43
CA PHE A 311 58.26 -7.17 15.52
C PHE A 311 58.14 -6.56 14.11
N ALA A 312 59.23 -6.59 13.35
CA ALA A 312 59.34 -5.95 12.05
C ALA A 312 58.59 -6.67 10.90
N THR A 313 57.79 -7.69 11.17
CA THR A 313 57.05 -8.43 10.13
C THR A 313 55.66 -8.78 10.60
N GLU A 314 54.67 -8.27 9.88
CA GLU A 314 53.25 -8.63 10.04
C GLU A 314 52.95 -9.92 9.28
N VAL A 315 52.35 -10.88 9.98
CA VAL A 315 51.75 -12.07 9.35
C VAL A 315 50.34 -11.73 8.87
N PHE A 316 49.58 -11.05 9.73
CA PHE A 316 48.34 -10.37 9.40
C PHE A 316 48.07 -9.28 10.43
N ASP A 317 47.36 -8.24 10.00
CA ASP A 317 46.73 -7.24 10.84
C ASP A 317 45.41 -6.83 10.15
N GLN A 318 44.28 -7.10 10.81
CA GLN A 318 42.96 -6.92 10.20
C GLN A 318 42.53 -5.45 10.10
N ASN A 319 43.05 -4.56 10.96
CA ASN A 319 42.60 -3.18 11.03
C ASN A 319 43.78 -2.17 11.16
N ALA A 320 45.01 -2.62 10.89
CA ALA A 320 46.22 -1.80 10.91
C ALA A 320 46.44 -1.14 12.28
N ASP A 321 46.15 -1.88 13.34
CA ASP A 321 46.26 -1.43 14.74
C ASP A 321 47.66 -1.67 15.32
N PHE A 322 48.51 -2.41 14.61
CA PHE A 322 49.92 -2.55 14.93
C PHE A 322 50.75 -1.51 14.15
N ASP A 323 51.71 -0.87 14.81
CA ASP A 323 52.51 0.22 14.23
C ASP A 323 53.61 -0.25 13.24
N GLY A 324 53.66 -1.54 12.94
CA GLY A 324 54.71 -2.18 12.14
C GLY A 324 56.07 -2.31 12.85
N VAL A 325 56.17 -1.94 14.13
CA VAL A 325 57.42 -1.91 14.90
C VAL A 325 57.33 -2.69 16.20
N SER A 326 56.50 -2.28 17.16
CA SER A 326 56.44 -2.91 18.50
C SER A 326 55.11 -2.75 19.23
N THR A 327 54.22 -1.89 18.73
CA THR A 327 53.10 -1.37 19.50
C THR A 327 51.79 -1.73 18.83
N PHE A 328 50.93 -2.42 19.57
CA PHE A 328 49.51 -2.50 19.25
C PHE A 328 48.77 -1.35 19.93
N THR A 329 47.84 -0.70 19.22
CA THR A 329 46.94 0.33 19.78
C THR A 329 45.50 -0.14 19.69
N ALA A 330 44.79 -0.20 20.81
CA ALA A 330 43.41 -0.66 20.87
C ALA A 330 42.48 0.31 20.09
N PRO A 331 41.79 -0.12 19.02
CA PRO A 331 40.88 0.76 18.29
C PRO A 331 39.58 1.04 19.04
N VAL A 332 39.19 0.15 19.97
CA VAL A 332 37.97 0.26 20.77
C VAL A 332 38.21 -0.16 22.21
N THR A 333 37.42 0.36 23.14
CA THR A 333 37.40 -0.12 24.53
C THR A 333 36.87 -1.55 24.58
N GLY A 334 37.57 -2.44 25.29
CA GLY A 334 37.13 -3.81 25.51
C GLY A 334 38.20 -4.72 26.10
N ARG A 335 37.94 -6.03 26.05
CA ARG A 335 38.86 -7.03 26.60
C ARG A 335 39.65 -7.71 25.49
N TYR A 336 40.97 -7.61 25.55
CA TYR A 336 41.88 -8.11 24.53
C TYR A 336 42.60 -9.37 25.00
N LEU A 337 42.48 -10.46 24.26
CA LEU A 337 43.39 -11.59 24.42
C LEU A 337 44.71 -11.19 23.77
N LEU A 338 45.72 -10.97 24.58
CA LEU A 338 47.08 -10.71 24.12
C LEU A 338 47.93 -11.96 24.41
N THR A 339 48.87 -12.30 23.53
CA THR A 339 49.77 -13.44 23.72
C THR A 339 51.12 -13.16 23.08
N ALA A 340 52.19 -13.33 23.86
CA ALA A 340 53.56 -13.25 23.38
C ALA A 340 54.31 -14.55 23.66
N VAL A 341 55.13 -14.97 22.71
CA VAL A 341 56.08 -16.07 22.84
C VAL A 341 57.44 -15.52 22.41
N VAL A 342 58.50 -15.81 23.16
CA VAL A 342 59.85 -15.29 22.91
C VAL A 342 60.87 -16.40 23.18
N GLY A 343 61.67 -16.72 22.17
CA GLY A 343 62.90 -17.49 22.32
C GLY A 343 64.08 -16.56 22.64
N ILE A 344 64.81 -16.90 23.68
CA ILE A 344 65.93 -16.13 24.23
C ILE A 344 67.18 -16.98 24.07
N GLY A 345 68.20 -16.44 23.38
CA GLY A 345 69.51 -17.04 23.23
C GLY A 345 70.58 -16.30 24.02
N GLY A 346 71.81 -16.84 24.06
CA GLY A 346 72.95 -16.18 24.73
C GLY A 346 72.92 -16.27 26.25
N ILE A 347 72.11 -17.19 26.81
CA ILE A 347 72.02 -17.39 28.26
C ILE A 347 73.32 -18.03 28.76
N THR A 348 73.88 -17.47 29.84
CA THR A 348 75.10 -17.99 30.47
C THR A 348 74.86 -18.36 31.93
N ALA A 349 75.87 -18.97 32.55
CA ALA A 349 75.87 -19.28 33.98
C ALA A 349 75.87 -18.05 34.91
N ALA A 350 75.96 -16.82 34.38
CA ALA A 350 75.78 -15.59 35.15
C ALA A 350 74.32 -15.09 35.15
N THR A 351 73.45 -15.62 34.29
CA THR A 351 72.03 -15.27 34.25
C THR A 351 71.33 -15.78 35.53
N ASP A 352 70.62 -14.89 36.23
CA ASP A 352 69.94 -15.17 37.50
C ASP A 352 68.39 -15.09 37.44
N SER A 353 67.83 -14.33 36.50
CA SER A 353 66.37 -14.30 36.32
C SER A 353 65.91 -13.76 34.96
N LEU A 354 65.17 -14.54 34.18
CA LEU A 354 64.54 -14.04 32.95
C LEU A 354 63.12 -13.54 33.24
N GLN A 355 62.70 -12.45 32.59
CA GLN A 355 61.35 -11.91 32.72
C GLN A 355 60.78 -11.51 31.36
N LEU A 356 59.67 -12.13 30.98
CA LEU A 356 58.88 -11.72 29.82
C LEU A 356 57.62 -10.99 30.30
N SER A 357 57.35 -9.82 29.74
CA SER A 357 56.21 -9.00 30.13
C SER A 357 55.41 -8.51 28.93
N ILE A 358 54.10 -8.35 29.13
CA ILE A 358 53.26 -7.53 28.25
C ILE A 358 52.86 -6.29 29.04
N VAL A 359 53.23 -5.14 28.50
CA VAL A 359 52.99 -3.83 29.11
C VAL A 359 51.88 -3.16 28.33
N THR A 360 50.77 -2.89 29.00
CA THR A 360 49.67 -2.08 28.47
C THR A 360 49.67 -0.69 29.11
N SER A 361 48.92 0.26 28.56
CA SER A 361 48.70 1.57 29.21
C SER A 361 48.14 1.43 30.64
N ASN A 362 47.32 0.40 30.87
CA ASN A 362 46.57 0.21 32.12
C ASN A 362 47.29 -0.65 33.14
N ASP A 363 48.06 -1.66 32.69
CA ASP A 363 48.70 -2.63 33.58
C ASP A 363 49.93 -3.31 32.94
N THR A 364 50.76 -3.93 33.77
CA THR A 364 51.92 -4.72 33.37
C THR A 364 51.77 -6.18 33.81
N TYR A 365 51.71 -7.08 32.83
CA TYR A 365 51.59 -8.51 33.04
C TYR A 365 52.94 -9.19 32.90
N VAL A 366 53.33 -10.00 33.89
CA VAL A 366 54.70 -10.52 34.02
C VAL A 366 54.70 -12.03 34.11
N ASN A 367 55.58 -12.68 33.33
CA ASN A 367 55.96 -14.08 33.48
C ASN A 367 57.45 -14.17 33.86
N PRO A 368 57.78 -14.33 35.15
CA PRO A 368 59.15 -14.41 35.62
C PRO A 368 59.67 -15.86 35.67
N ARG A 369 60.97 -16.03 35.44
CA ARG A 369 61.74 -17.22 35.75
C ARG A 369 62.92 -16.85 36.63
N ASN A 370 62.81 -17.14 37.91
CA ASN A 370 63.86 -16.86 38.90
C ASN A 370 64.71 -18.11 39.11
N GLN A 371 65.93 -18.11 38.57
CA GLN A 371 66.87 -19.22 38.72
C GLN A 371 68.30 -18.69 38.65
N THR A 372 68.99 -18.70 39.79
CA THR A 372 70.41 -18.34 39.87
C THR A 372 71.26 -19.33 39.06
N ASN A 373 72.27 -18.82 38.37
CA ASN A 373 73.22 -19.59 37.57
C ASN A 373 72.57 -20.54 36.55
N MET A 374 71.83 -19.96 35.58
CA MET A 374 71.19 -20.77 34.53
C MET A 374 72.21 -21.59 33.72
N THR A 375 71.91 -22.87 33.45
CA THR A 375 72.81 -23.80 32.74
C THR A 375 72.40 -24.08 31.29
N VAL A 376 71.35 -23.43 30.82
CA VAL A 376 70.84 -23.54 29.44
C VAL A 376 71.45 -22.44 28.58
N THR A 377 71.59 -22.68 27.28
CA THR A 377 72.05 -21.67 26.31
C THR A 377 70.90 -20.91 25.66
N ASP A 378 69.74 -21.57 25.56
CA ASP A 378 68.53 -21.04 24.94
C ASP A 378 67.31 -21.38 25.79
N TYR A 379 66.32 -20.49 25.82
CA TYR A 379 65.09 -20.70 26.57
C TYR A 379 63.88 -20.03 25.91
N GLY A 380 62.75 -20.74 25.89
CA GLY A 380 61.47 -20.21 25.40
C GLY A 380 60.57 -19.78 26.54
N MET A 381 60.00 -18.58 26.43
CA MET A 381 59.01 -18.04 27.36
C MET A 381 57.73 -17.67 26.62
N ALA A 382 56.59 -17.80 27.28
CA ALA A 382 55.29 -17.44 26.74
C ALA A 382 54.43 -16.78 27.82
N ILE A 383 53.68 -15.75 27.46
CA ILE A 383 52.71 -15.09 28.33
C ILE A 383 51.42 -14.86 27.54
N SER A 384 50.28 -15.13 28.19
CA SER A 384 48.95 -14.92 27.62
C SER A 384 48.04 -14.38 28.71
N MET A 385 47.28 -13.33 28.39
CA MET A 385 46.32 -12.71 29.30
C MET A 385 45.19 -12.05 28.54
N VAL A 386 44.07 -11.89 29.25
CA VAL A 386 42.99 -11.01 28.83
C VAL A 386 43.20 -9.67 29.51
N ALA A 387 43.59 -8.65 28.75
CA ALA A 387 43.84 -7.30 29.23
C ALA A 387 42.59 -6.41 29.00
N ASP A 388 42.30 -5.55 29.97
CA ASP A 388 41.27 -4.51 29.84
C ASP A 388 41.92 -3.26 29.26
N MET A 389 41.51 -2.86 28.06
CA MET A 389 42.11 -1.75 27.33
C MET A 389 41.01 -0.82 26.81
N ASP A 390 41.17 0.47 27.04
CA ASP A 390 40.36 1.53 26.47
C ASP A 390 40.81 1.85 25.03
N ALA A 391 39.93 2.47 24.25
CA ALA A 391 40.30 2.96 22.94
C ALA A 391 41.53 3.89 23.04
N SER A 392 42.53 3.67 22.18
CA SER A 392 43.86 4.30 22.17
C SER A 392 44.86 3.78 23.20
N ASP A 393 44.50 2.81 24.05
CA ASP A 393 45.50 2.16 24.89
C ASP A 393 46.50 1.36 24.06
N THR A 394 47.73 1.28 24.55
CA THR A 394 48.82 0.61 23.84
C THR A 394 49.20 -0.70 24.51
N ALA A 395 49.74 -1.65 23.75
CA ALA A 395 50.33 -2.88 24.25
C ALA A 395 51.67 -3.17 23.57
N THR A 396 52.70 -3.48 24.38
CA THR A 396 54.07 -3.78 23.95
C THR A 396 54.61 -5.00 24.69
N VAL A 397 55.62 -5.66 24.13
CA VAL A 397 56.26 -6.85 24.73
C VAL A 397 57.67 -6.51 25.17
N HIS A 398 58.00 -6.85 26.42
CA HIS A 398 59.26 -6.51 27.05
C HIS A 398 60.01 -7.75 27.53
N LEU A 399 61.33 -7.75 27.34
CA LEU A 399 62.24 -8.76 27.88
C LEU A 399 63.25 -8.09 28.81
N ASN A 400 63.37 -8.62 30.02
CA ASN A 400 64.34 -8.18 31.01
C ASN A 400 65.05 -9.40 31.62
N ASN A 401 66.29 -9.22 32.07
CA ASN A 401 67.03 -10.21 32.82
C ASN A 401 67.95 -9.58 33.88
N THR A 402 68.28 -10.32 34.94
CA THR A 402 69.35 -9.94 35.89
C THR A 402 70.49 -10.97 35.94
N GLY A 403 71.65 -10.55 36.45
CA GLY A 403 72.82 -11.41 36.72
C GLY A 403 73.98 -11.28 35.72
N GLU A 404 73.71 -10.92 34.46
CA GLU A 404 74.78 -10.68 33.49
C GLU A 404 75.41 -9.30 33.69
N ALA A 405 76.68 -9.15 33.31
CA ALA A 405 77.43 -7.89 33.44
C ALA A 405 77.25 -6.94 32.24
N SER A 406 76.66 -7.43 31.14
CA SER A 406 76.38 -6.68 29.92
C SER A 406 75.17 -7.27 29.21
N ALA A 407 74.62 -6.54 28.23
CA ALA A 407 73.63 -7.12 27.32
C ALA A 407 74.27 -8.24 26.48
N VAL A 408 73.79 -9.47 26.67
CA VAL A 408 74.29 -10.70 26.02
C VAL A 408 73.18 -11.60 25.49
N HIS A 409 71.91 -11.29 25.81
CA HIS A 409 70.76 -12.08 25.39
C HIS A 409 70.29 -11.66 24.01
N ASP A 410 70.01 -12.66 23.19
CA ASP A 410 69.56 -12.52 21.82
C ASP A 410 68.08 -12.87 21.69
N VAL A 411 67.37 -12.23 20.76
CA VAL A 411 66.04 -12.67 20.31
C VAL A 411 66.15 -13.12 18.85
N GLY A 412 66.11 -14.44 18.63
CA GLY A 412 66.35 -15.04 17.30
C GLY A 412 65.20 -14.83 16.31
N THR A 413 65.49 -14.90 15.00
CA THR A 413 64.50 -14.62 13.93
C THR A 413 63.35 -15.61 13.99
N GLY A 414 62.12 -15.10 13.99
CA GLY A 414 60.92 -15.93 14.04
C GLY A 414 60.78 -16.76 15.31
N GLN A 415 61.58 -16.44 16.34
CA GLN A 415 61.48 -17.06 17.66
C GLN A 415 60.66 -16.20 18.63
N ALA A 416 60.34 -14.96 18.25
CA ALA A 416 59.37 -14.14 18.94
C ALA A 416 58.11 -13.89 18.11
N HIS A 417 56.97 -14.04 18.76
CA HIS A 417 55.64 -13.80 18.21
C HIS A 417 54.85 -12.95 19.19
N PHE A 418 54.11 -11.98 18.68
CA PHE A 418 53.09 -11.26 19.43
C PHE A 418 51.80 -11.29 18.63
N SER A 419 50.70 -11.63 19.29
CA SER A 419 49.38 -11.69 18.68
C SER A 419 48.34 -11.20 19.65
N GLY A 420 47.28 -10.62 19.11
CA GLY A 420 46.15 -10.18 19.89
C GLY A 420 44.85 -10.23 19.12
N ALA A 421 43.75 -10.30 19.87
CA ALA A 421 42.40 -10.13 19.33
C ALA A 421 41.45 -9.58 20.39
N LEU A 422 40.47 -8.76 19.97
CA LEU A 422 39.36 -8.34 20.81
C LEU A 422 38.44 -9.54 21.09
N LEU A 423 38.10 -9.77 22.37
CA LEU A 423 37.18 -10.83 22.78
C LEU A 423 35.74 -10.33 22.96
N ALA A 424 35.57 -9.19 23.62
CA ALA A 424 34.27 -8.66 24.02
C ALA A 424 34.31 -7.17 24.33
#